data_AF-A0A3D4S2L3-F1
#
_entry.id   AF-A0A3D4S2L3-F1
#
_cell.length_a   1.000
_cell.length_b   1.000
_cell.length_c   1.000
_cell.angle_alpha   90.00
_cell.angle_beta   90.00
_cell.angle_gamma   90.00
#
_symmetry.space_group_name_H-M   'P 1'
#
loop_
_entity.id
_entity.type
_entity.pdbx_description
1 polymer ?
#
loop_
_entity_poly.entity_id
_entity_poly.type
_entity_poly.pdbx_seq_one_letter_code
_entity_poly.pdbx_strand_id
1 'polypeptide(L)'
;MLTAIAAIGAIATLAAVFGLLLGYSAIRFHVEGDPIADQVDTLLPQSQCGQCGYPGCRPYADAVASGEAEINQCAPGGQAAMLGMAELLGREPVELGDAVEKPKSVAVIDEQLCIGCTKCLQCCPVDAIVGAAKQLHGIIASECTGCELCTEPCPVNCVRMVPIPQTIGTWKWPYPANQTFDYAIDSPESVEITHREAA
;
A
#
# COMPACT_ATOMS: atom_id res chain seq x y z
N MET A 1 -53.54 21.38 -2.63
CA MET A 1 -52.48 22.39 -2.81
C MET A 1 -51.79 22.75 -1.50
N LEU A 2 -52.51 23.16 -0.44
CA LEU A 2 -51.91 23.55 0.85
C LEU A 2 -51.09 22.43 1.52
N THR A 3 -51.58 21.19 1.49
CA THR A 3 -50.88 20.01 2.03
C THR A 3 -49.58 19.68 1.29
N ALA A 4 -49.55 19.89 -0.04
CA ALA A 4 -48.35 19.66 -0.84
C ALA A 4 -47.27 20.70 -0.54
N ILE A 5 -47.64 21.98 -0.38
CA ILE A 5 -46.70 23.05 0.01
C ILE A 5 -46.16 22.81 1.43
N ALA A 6 -47.00 22.37 2.36
CA ALA A 6 -46.58 22.04 3.73
C ALA A 6 -45.58 20.85 3.76
N ALA A 7 -45.81 19.81 2.95
CA ALA A 7 -44.90 18.68 2.83
C ALA A 7 -43.54 19.08 2.24
N ILE A 8 -43.53 19.89 1.18
CA ILE A 8 -42.29 20.41 0.56
C ILE A 8 -41.53 21.28 1.56
N GLY A 9 -42.24 22.16 2.27
CA GLY A 9 -41.65 23.02 3.30
C GLY A 9 -41.00 22.21 4.42
N ALA A 10 -41.67 21.15 4.91
CA ALA A 10 -41.15 20.29 5.96
C ALA A 10 -39.88 19.51 5.53
N ILE A 11 -39.84 19.00 4.30
CA ILE A 11 -38.66 18.31 3.78
C ILE A 11 -37.50 19.28 3.60
N ALA A 12 -37.77 20.50 3.10
CA ALA A 12 -36.75 21.53 2.89
C ALA A 12 -36.11 22.00 4.21
N THR A 13 -36.90 22.23 5.26
CA THR A 13 -36.36 22.59 6.59
C THR A 13 -35.57 21.45 7.19
N LEU A 14 -36.07 20.21 7.09
CA LEU A 14 -35.38 19.05 7.61
C LEU A 14 -34.02 18.86 6.89
N ALA A 15 -33.99 18.95 5.56
CA ALA A 15 -32.76 18.90 4.78
C ALA A 15 -31.76 20.01 5.17
N ALA A 16 -32.24 21.25 5.35
CA ALA A 16 -31.38 22.36 5.76
C ALA A 16 -30.79 22.16 7.17
N VAL A 17 -31.60 21.68 8.12
CA VAL A 17 -31.16 21.41 9.50
C VAL A 17 -30.14 20.28 9.52
N PHE A 18 -30.43 19.14 8.88
CA PHE A 18 -29.48 18.02 8.83
C PHE A 18 -28.22 18.36 8.04
N GLY A 19 -28.33 19.12 6.94
CA GLY A 19 -27.18 19.58 6.17
C GLY A 19 -26.25 20.50 6.98
N LEU A 20 -26.82 21.47 7.70
CA LEU A 20 -26.04 22.35 8.58
C LEU A 20 -25.39 21.57 9.74
N LEU A 21 -26.12 20.63 10.34
CA LEU A 21 -25.61 19.85 11.47
C LEU A 21 -24.47 18.92 11.04
N LEU A 22 -24.64 18.20 9.92
CA LEU A 22 -23.59 17.33 9.37
C LEU A 22 -22.39 18.14 8.87
N GLY A 23 -22.62 19.27 8.18
CA GLY A 23 -21.55 20.16 7.73
C GLY A 23 -20.74 20.75 8.88
N TYR A 24 -21.42 21.23 9.94
CA TYR A 24 -20.76 21.71 11.15
C TYR A 24 -19.95 20.59 11.84
N SER A 25 -20.51 19.39 11.93
CA SER A 25 -19.84 18.23 12.53
C SER A 25 -18.59 17.85 11.75
N ALA A 26 -18.63 17.84 10.41
CA ALA A 26 -17.49 17.50 9.56
C ALA A 26 -16.30 18.46 9.75
N ILE A 27 -16.56 19.76 9.88
CA ILE A 27 -15.50 20.77 10.10
C ILE A 27 -15.00 20.71 11.54
N ARG A 28 -15.91 20.61 12.51
CA ARG A 28 -15.55 20.69 13.93
C ARG A 28 -14.79 19.46 14.43
N PHE A 29 -15.03 18.29 13.83
CA PHE A 29 -14.41 17.02 14.20
C PHE A 29 -13.41 16.50 13.16
N HIS A 30 -12.92 17.36 12.26
CA HIS A 30 -11.81 17.01 11.38
C HIS A 30 -10.57 16.71 12.23
N VAL A 31 -10.08 15.48 12.17
CA VAL A 31 -8.83 15.06 12.81
C VAL A 31 -7.74 15.25 11.76
N GLU A 32 -6.83 16.20 12.00
CA GLU A 32 -5.61 16.32 11.20
C GLU A 32 -4.77 15.06 11.44
N GLY A 33 -4.36 14.39 10.36
CA GLY A 33 -3.51 13.20 10.43
C GLY A 33 -2.15 13.52 11.03
N ASP A 34 -1.43 12.48 11.48
CA ASP A 34 -0.02 12.64 11.85
C ASP A 34 0.78 13.05 10.60
N PRO A 35 1.43 14.22 10.59
CA PRO A 35 2.18 14.71 9.43
C PRO A 35 3.33 13.77 9.04
N ILE A 36 3.84 12.96 9.97
CA ILE A 36 4.85 11.94 9.67
C ILE A 36 4.23 10.76 8.93
N ALA A 37 3.06 10.29 9.37
CA ALA A 37 2.36 9.20 8.69
C ALA A 37 1.97 9.58 7.26
N ASP A 38 1.56 10.82 7.01
CA ASP A 38 1.28 11.33 5.66
C ASP A 38 2.52 11.29 4.74
N GLN A 39 3.69 11.65 5.30
CA GLN A 39 4.96 11.61 4.57
C GLN A 39 5.40 10.17 4.28
N VAL A 40 5.26 9.27 5.26
CA VAL A 40 5.54 7.84 5.08
C VAL A 40 4.60 7.25 4.02
N ASP A 41 3.31 7.55 4.07
CA ASP A 41 2.32 7.07 3.09
C ASP A 41 2.70 7.50 1.66
N THR A 42 3.21 8.72 1.49
CA THR A 42 3.67 9.23 0.19
C THR A 42 4.89 8.45 -0.36
N LEU A 43 5.71 7.85 0.50
CA LEU A 43 6.86 7.02 0.10
C LEU A 43 6.45 5.59 -0.30
N LEU A 44 5.26 5.14 0.08
CA LEU A 44 4.77 3.79 -0.21
C LEU A 44 4.25 3.69 -1.66
N PRO A 45 4.25 2.48 -2.25
CA PRO A 45 3.84 2.27 -3.65
C PRO A 45 2.33 2.43 -3.90
N GLN A 46 1.53 2.75 -2.88
CA GLN A 46 0.08 2.94 -2.97
C GLN A 46 -0.67 1.77 -3.62
N SER A 47 -0.11 0.56 -3.54
CA SER A 47 -0.67 -0.64 -4.16
C SER A 47 -1.77 -1.31 -3.34
N GLN A 48 -1.93 -0.92 -2.07
CA GLN A 48 -2.91 -1.47 -1.13
C GLN A 48 -2.92 -3.02 -1.09
N CYS A 49 -1.74 -3.63 -1.22
CA CYS A 49 -1.61 -5.07 -1.46
C CYS A 49 -1.67 -5.95 -0.20
N GLY A 50 -1.53 -5.37 1.00
CA GLY A 50 -1.61 -6.12 2.26
C GLY A 50 -0.44 -7.04 2.62
N GLN A 51 0.63 -7.08 1.80
CA GLN A 51 1.74 -8.02 2.00
C GLN A 51 2.58 -7.77 3.26
N CYS A 52 2.54 -6.55 3.80
CA CYS A 52 3.18 -6.19 5.06
C CYS A 52 2.34 -6.55 6.30
N GLY A 53 1.16 -7.19 6.15
CA GLY A 53 0.26 -7.53 7.25
C GLY A 53 -0.73 -6.44 7.66
N TYR A 54 -0.64 -5.26 7.04
CA TYR A 54 -1.58 -4.15 7.23
C TYR A 54 -2.59 -4.08 6.08
N PRO A 55 -3.85 -3.64 6.31
CA PRO A 55 -4.90 -3.63 5.27
C PRO A 55 -4.66 -2.62 4.14
N GLY A 56 -3.62 -1.81 4.22
CA GLY A 56 -3.24 -0.84 3.19
C GLY A 56 -1.96 -0.09 3.54
N CYS A 57 -1.54 0.81 2.64
CA CYS A 57 -0.38 1.67 2.80
C CYS A 57 -0.55 2.64 3.98
N ARG A 58 -1.72 3.30 4.10
CA ARG A 58 -1.96 4.27 5.17
C ARG A 58 -1.90 3.66 6.58
N PRO A 59 -2.58 2.55 6.90
CA PRO A 59 -2.45 1.90 8.20
C PRO A 59 -1.02 1.43 8.52
N TYR A 60 -0.26 1.01 7.50
CA TYR A 60 1.15 0.71 7.68
C TYR A 60 1.97 1.97 7.98
N ALA A 61 1.71 3.06 7.27
CA ALA A 61 2.35 4.34 7.50
C ALA A 61 2.09 4.89 8.91
N ASP A 62 0.85 4.78 9.40
CA ASP A 62 0.46 5.16 10.75
C ASP A 62 1.22 4.31 11.80
N ALA A 63 1.32 2.99 11.60
CA ALA A 63 2.04 2.09 12.49
C ALA A 63 3.58 2.31 12.48
N VAL A 64 4.13 2.66 11.32
CA VAL A 64 5.55 3.02 11.20
C VAL A 64 5.82 4.35 11.93
N ALA A 65 4.95 5.34 11.75
CA ALA A 65 5.03 6.65 12.42
C ALA A 65 4.91 6.52 13.95
N SER A 66 4.00 5.66 14.44
CA SER A 66 3.85 5.39 15.87
C SER A 66 4.96 4.52 16.47
N GLY A 67 5.79 3.89 15.64
CA GLY A 67 6.85 2.98 16.06
C GLY A 67 6.36 1.56 16.41
N GLU A 68 5.14 1.21 16.05
CA GLU A 68 4.59 -0.15 16.18
C GLU A 68 5.07 -1.11 15.09
N ALA A 69 5.47 -0.58 13.92
CA ALA A 69 5.95 -1.35 12.78
C ALA A 69 7.39 -1.02 12.38
N GLU A 70 8.07 -2.01 11.80
CA GLU A 70 9.40 -1.86 11.20
C GLU A 70 9.31 -1.29 9.78
N ILE A 71 10.35 -0.56 9.36
CA ILE A 71 10.42 0.14 8.05
C ILE A 71 10.73 -0.78 6.87
N ASN A 72 11.04 -2.05 7.11
CA ASN A 72 11.53 -3.00 6.12
C ASN A 72 10.45 -3.98 5.63
N GLN A 73 9.17 -3.79 5.97
CA GLN A 73 8.11 -4.79 5.72
C GLN A 73 7.42 -4.61 4.35
N CYS A 74 7.65 -3.49 3.65
CA CYS A 74 7.01 -3.22 2.37
C CYS A 74 7.73 -3.92 1.20
N ALA A 75 7.38 -5.18 0.93
CA ALA A 75 7.91 -5.93 -0.20
C ALA A 75 7.83 -5.23 -1.57
N PRO A 76 6.69 -4.61 -1.98
CA PRO A 76 6.62 -3.90 -3.26
C PRO A 76 7.36 -2.56 -3.28
N GLY A 77 7.58 -1.94 -2.12
CA GLY A 77 8.37 -0.71 -1.99
C GLY A 77 9.88 -0.99 -1.98
N GLY A 78 10.26 -2.18 -1.55
CA GLY A 78 11.63 -2.66 -1.55
C GLY A 78 12.58 -1.74 -0.78
N GLN A 79 13.85 -1.80 -1.17
CA GLN A 79 14.92 -1.04 -0.51
C GLN A 79 14.73 0.47 -0.62
N ALA A 80 14.17 0.97 -1.74
CA ALA A 80 13.94 2.39 -1.94
C ALA A 80 12.96 2.97 -0.91
N ALA A 81 11.84 2.29 -0.66
CA ALA A 81 10.88 2.72 0.35
C ALA A 81 11.47 2.63 1.76
N MET A 82 12.21 1.56 2.08
CA MET A 82 12.89 1.39 3.37
C MET A 82 13.89 2.52 3.64
N LEU A 83 14.76 2.84 2.67
CA LEU A 83 15.75 3.91 2.80
C LEU A 83 15.08 5.29 2.96
N GLY A 84 14.05 5.59 2.16
CA GLY A 84 13.32 6.84 2.28
C GLY A 84 12.64 6.99 3.65
N MET A 85 12.08 5.90 4.19
CA MET A 85 11.51 5.90 5.54
C MET A 85 12.59 6.03 6.62
N ALA A 86 13.76 5.38 6.44
CA ALA A 86 14.90 5.49 7.35
C ALA A 86 15.39 6.95 7.46
N GLU A 87 15.56 7.61 6.31
CA GLU A 87 15.97 9.02 6.23
C GLU A 87 14.92 9.94 6.88
N LEU A 88 13.64 9.75 6.56
CA LEU A 88 12.54 10.56 7.08
C LEU A 88 12.39 10.45 8.60
N LEU A 89 12.51 9.24 9.14
CA LEU A 89 12.29 8.95 10.56
C LEU A 89 13.57 9.06 11.40
N GLY A 90 14.73 9.28 10.77
CA GLY A 90 16.03 9.26 11.43
C GLY A 90 16.36 7.90 12.05
N ARG A 91 15.95 6.80 11.41
CA ARG A 91 16.22 5.42 11.86
C ARG A 91 17.36 4.81 11.05
N GLU A 92 18.11 3.89 11.66
CA GLU A 92 19.12 3.12 10.94
C GLU A 92 18.44 2.22 9.88
N PRO A 93 18.98 2.14 8.65
CA PRO A 93 18.48 1.22 7.64
C PRO A 93 18.52 -0.24 8.12
N VAL A 94 17.44 -0.98 7.86
CA VAL A 94 17.30 -2.39 8.25
C VAL A 94 17.22 -3.27 7.00
N GLU A 95 17.88 -4.43 7.04
CA GLU A 95 17.83 -5.45 5.99
C GLU A 95 16.39 -5.91 5.73
N LEU A 96 16.01 -6.11 4.46
CA LEU A 96 14.61 -6.40 4.07
C LEU A 96 14.09 -7.77 4.49
N GLY A 97 14.92 -8.71 4.96
CA GLY A 97 14.46 -10.02 5.41
C GLY A 97 13.59 -10.74 4.37
N ASP A 98 12.34 -11.08 4.73
CA ASP A 98 11.38 -11.73 3.83
C ASP A 98 10.66 -10.76 2.86
N ALA A 99 10.83 -9.45 3.02
CA ALA A 99 10.27 -8.42 2.14
C ALA A 99 11.14 -8.15 0.90
N VAL A 100 11.87 -9.17 0.42
CA VAL A 100 12.66 -9.07 -0.81
C VAL A 100 11.73 -8.88 -2.00
N GLU A 101 12.12 -7.97 -2.90
CA GLU A 101 11.40 -7.68 -4.13
C GLU A 101 11.23 -8.98 -4.95
N LYS A 102 10.00 -9.51 -4.99
CA LYS A 102 9.66 -10.68 -5.80
C LYS A 102 9.66 -10.30 -7.27
N PRO A 103 10.08 -11.18 -8.19
CA PRO A 103 9.95 -10.92 -9.61
C PRO A 103 8.48 -10.71 -9.97
N LYS A 104 8.21 -9.72 -10.83
CA LYS A 104 6.85 -9.42 -11.28
C LYS A 104 6.19 -10.71 -11.81
N SER A 105 5.04 -11.04 -11.26
CA SER A 105 4.30 -12.25 -11.58
C SER A 105 2.86 -11.93 -11.95
N VAL A 106 2.24 -12.81 -12.73
CA VAL A 106 0.84 -12.72 -13.13
C VAL A 106 0.13 -13.94 -12.61
N ALA A 107 -1.04 -13.73 -12.03
CA ALA A 107 -1.90 -14.82 -11.60
C ALA A 107 -2.49 -15.52 -12.84
N VAL A 108 -2.58 -16.84 -12.79
CA VAL A 108 -3.20 -17.69 -13.82
C VAL A 108 -4.19 -18.61 -13.13
N ILE A 109 -5.42 -18.67 -13.66
CA ILE A 109 -6.48 -19.55 -13.16
C ILE A 109 -6.44 -20.84 -13.97
N ASP A 110 -6.42 -21.98 -13.29
CA ASP A 110 -6.58 -23.28 -13.92
C ASP A 110 -8.03 -23.48 -14.36
N GLU A 111 -8.22 -23.60 -15.67
CA GLU A 111 -9.51 -23.73 -16.32
C GLU A 111 -10.26 -25.02 -15.95
N GLN A 112 -9.53 -26.09 -15.62
CA GLN A 112 -10.11 -27.40 -15.33
C GLN A 112 -10.65 -27.48 -13.89
N LEU A 113 -10.09 -26.66 -12.99
CA LEU A 113 -10.43 -26.67 -11.56
C LEU A 113 -11.39 -25.55 -11.16
N CYS A 114 -11.49 -24.48 -11.96
CA CYS A 114 -12.32 -23.33 -11.63
C CYS A 114 -13.82 -23.69 -11.57
N ILE A 115 -14.43 -23.55 -10.39
CA ILE A 115 -15.87 -23.81 -10.17
C ILE A 115 -16.75 -22.55 -10.30
N GLY A 116 -16.18 -21.39 -10.63
CA GLY A 116 -16.94 -20.16 -10.79
C GLY A 116 -17.50 -19.55 -9.49
N CYS A 117 -16.77 -19.64 -8.37
CA CYS A 117 -17.22 -19.18 -7.05
C CYS A 117 -17.15 -17.66 -6.79
N THR A 118 -16.61 -16.87 -7.72
CA THR A 118 -16.47 -15.40 -7.69
C THR A 118 -15.66 -14.80 -6.53
N LYS A 119 -15.10 -15.58 -5.62
CA LYS A 119 -14.31 -15.06 -4.49
C LYS A 119 -13.04 -14.33 -4.92
N CYS A 120 -12.35 -14.84 -5.94
CA CYS A 120 -11.15 -14.19 -6.49
C CYS A 120 -11.47 -12.81 -7.10
N LEU A 121 -12.64 -12.67 -7.73
CA LEU A 121 -13.10 -11.40 -8.31
C LEU A 121 -13.35 -10.34 -7.22
N GLN A 122 -13.88 -10.75 -6.06
CA GLN A 122 -14.16 -9.82 -4.96
C GLN A 122 -12.91 -9.31 -4.22
N CYS A 123 -11.81 -10.05 -4.26
CA CYS A 123 -10.56 -9.64 -3.59
C CYS A 123 -9.56 -8.95 -4.53
N CYS A 124 -9.86 -8.84 -5.83
CA CYS A 124 -8.96 -8.20 -6.77
C CYS A 124 -9.05 -6.67 -6.65
N PRO A 125 -8.00 -5.95 -6.21
CA PRO A 125 -8.07 -4.50 -6.01
C PRO A 125 -8.04 -3.70 -7.32
N VAL A 126 -7.68 -4.33 -8.42
CA VAL A 126 -7.50 -3.71 -9.75
C VAL A 126 -8.47 -4.27 -10.79
N ASP A 127 -9.43 -5.09 -10.38
CA ASP A 127 -10.44 -5.71 -11.25
C ASP A 127 -9.85 -6.44 -12.48
N ALA A 128 -8.66 -7.05 -12.34
CA ALA A 128 -7.98 -7.78 -13.41
C ALA A 128 -8.62 -9.15 -13.73
N ILE A 129 -9.65 -9.58 -12.99
CA ILE A 129 -10.29 -10.89 -13.14
C ILE A 129 -11.64 -10.73 -13.82
N VAL A 130 -11.85 -11.47 -14.91
CA VAL A 130 -13.12 -11.49 -15.66
C VAL A 130 -13.83 -12.82 -15.46
N GLY A 131 -15.14 -12.79 -15.30
CA GLY A 131 -15.96 -13.99 -15.12
C GLY A 131 -17.34 -13.67 -14.54
N ALA A 132 -18.11 -14.72 -14.27
CA ALA A 132 -19.41 -14.61 -13.64
C ALA A 132 -19.67 -15.83 -12.72
N ALA A 133 -20.71 -15.75 -11.90
CA ALA A 133 -21.11 -16.85 -11.05
C ALA A 133 -21.37 -18.12 -11.88
N LYS A 134 -20.75 -19.23 -11.46
CA LYS A 134 -20.80 -20.54 -12.14
C LYS A 134 -20.23 -20.53 -13.57
N GLN A 135 -19.42 -19.52 -13.91
CA GLN A 135 -18.66 -19.46 -15.14
C GLN A 135 -17.16 -19.47 -14.83
N LEU A 136 -16.37 -19.86 -15.84
CA LEU A 136 -14.92 -19.84 -15.74
C LEU A 136 -14.43 -18.40 -15.58
N HIS A 137 -13.47 -18.21 -14.67
CA HIS A 137 -12.82 -16.93 -14.47
C HIS A 137 -11.48 -16.90 -15.22
N GLY A 138 -11.17 -15.78 -15.83
CA GLY A 138 -9.89 -15.52 -16.51
C GLY A 138 -9.22 -14.28 -15.95
N ILE A 139 -7.92 -14.14 -16.23
CA ILE A 139 -7.12 -13.01 -15.75
C ILE A 139 -6.65 -12.20 -16.95
N ILE A 140 -6.88 -10.89 -16.91
CA ILE A 140 -6.33 -9.94 -17.87
C ILE A 140 -4.89 -9.63 -17.43
N ALA A 141 -3.93 -10.27 -18.08
CA ALA A 141 -2.52 -10.19 -17.70
C ALA A 141 -1.94 -8.77 -17.71
N SER A 142 -2.47 -7.84 -18.52
CA SER A 142 -2.01 -6.45 -18.56
C SER A 142 -2.36 -5.67 -17.29
N GLU A 143 -3.51 -5.96 -16.68
CA GLU A 143 -4.01 -5.26 -15.49
C GLU A 143 -3.60 -5.94 -14.18
N CYS A 144 -3.15 -7.21 -14.25
CA CYS A 144 -2.73 -7.95 -13.07
C CYS A 144 -1.44 -7.34 -12.48
N THR A 145 -1.52 -6.89 -11.23
CA THR A 145 -0.38 -6.34 -10.48
C THR A 145 0.48 -7.38 -9.80
N GLY A 146 0.01 -8.63 -9.72
CA GLY A 146 0.73 -9.71 -9.01
C GLY A 146 0.64 -9.62 -7.49
N CYS A 147 -0.43 -9.04 -6.93
CA CYS A 147 -0.60 -8.85 -5.48
C CYS A 147 -0.85 -10.15 -4.68
N GLU A 148 -1.10 -11.29 -5.34
CA GLU A 148 -1.34 -12.62 -4.74
C GLU A 148 -2.63 -12.76 -3.90
N LEU A 149 -3.39 -11.69 -3.69
CA LEU A 149 -4.64 -11.67 -2.89
C LEU A 149 -5.75 -12.63 -3.37
N CYS A 150 -5.69 -13.09 -4.63
CA CYS A 150 -6.67 -14.02 -5.20
C CYS A 150 -6.37 -15.49 -4.95
N THR A 151 -5.20 -15.82 -4.40
CA THR A 151 -4.79 -17.20 -4.12
C THR A 151 -5.51 -17.75 -2.88
N GLU A 152 -5.43 -17.06 -1.74
CA GLU A 152 -5.99 -17.52 -0.46
C GLU A 152 -7.52 -17.69 -0.45
N PRO A 153 -8.33 -16.80 -1.07
CA PRO A 153 -9.79 -16.94 -1.03
C PRO A 153 -10.32 -18.09 -1.90
N CYS A 154 -9.49 -18.70 -2.76
CA CYS A 154 -9.92 -19.70 -3.72
C CYS A 154 -10.16 -21.06 -3.03
N PRO A 155 -11.41 -21.57 -2.95
CA PRO A 155 -11.72 -22.78 -2.19
C PRO A 155 -11.18 -24.07 -2.83
N VAL A 156 -10.81 -24.00 -4.11
CA VAL A 156 -10.26 -25.11 -4.90
C VAL A 156 -8.78 -24.89 -5.24
N ASN A 157 -8.15 -23.83 -4.72
CA ASN A 157 -6.75 -23.48 -4.94
C ASN A 157 -6.33 -23.51 -6.44
N CYS A 158 -7.21 -23.05 -7.34
CA CYS A 158 -6.95 -23.08 -8.79
C CYS A 158 -6.14 -21.89 -9.31
N VAL A 159 -5.72 -20.95 -8.45
CA VAL A 159 -4.96 -19.75 -8.85
C VAL A 159 -3.48 -19.99 -8.57
N ARG A 160 -2.63 -19.81 -9.59
CA ARG A 160 -1.17 -19.91 -9.48
C ARG A 160 -0.49 -18.64 -9.93
N MET A 161 0.62 -18.27 -9.30
CA MET A 161 1.45 -17.14 -9.72
C MET A 161 2.51 -17.62 -10.71
N VAL A 162 2.59 -16.98 -11.88
CA VAL A 162 3.59 -17.26 -12.91
C VAL A 162 4.49 -16.03 -13.06
N PRO A 163 5.81 -16.14 -12.85
CA PRO A 163 6.73 -15.02 -13.04
C PRO A 163 6.79 -14.61 -14.51
N ILE A 164 6.78 -13.31 -14.78
CA ILE A 164 7.01 -12.78 -16.12
C ILE A 164 8.51 -12.88 -16.42
N PRO A 165 8.92 -13.53 -17.52
CA PRO A 165 10.34 -13.63 -17.87
C PRO A 165 10.92 -12.24 -18.13
N GLN A 166 12.11 -11.98 -17.58
CA GLN A 166 12.83 -10.75 -17.88
C GLN A 166 13.33 -10.79 -19.33
N THR A 167 12.71 -9.99 -20.18
CA THR A 167 13.17 -9.75 -21.55
C THR A 167 13.77 -8.35 -21.64
N ILE A 168 14.44 -8.02 -22.76
CA ILE A 168 14.98 -6.67 -23.00
C ILE A 168 13.90 -5.58 -22.82
N GLY A 169 12.64 -5.88 -23.18
CA GLY A 169 11.51 -4.95 -23.03
C GLY A 169 10.88 -4.91 -21.62
N THR A 170 11.18 -5.86 -20.75
CA THR A 170 10.60 -5.96 -19.38
C THR A 170 11.64 -5.71 -18.29
N TRP A 171 12.92 -5.63 -18.67
CA TRP A 171 14.02 -5.42 -17.74
C TRP A 171 13.98 -4.00 -17.16
N LYS A 172 14.08 -3.91 -15.83
CA LYS A 172 14.25 -2.65 -15.09
C LYS A 172 15.65 -2.63 -14.49
N TRP A 173 16.25 -1.44 -14.46
CA TRP A 173 17.54 -1.22 -13.80
C TRP A 173 17.40 -1.54 -12.30
N PRO A 174 18.11 -2.55 -11.76
CA PRO A 174 18.05 -2.84 -10.34
C PRO A 174 18.73 -1.72 -9.55
N TYR A 175 18.18 -1.35 -8.40
CA TYR A 175 18.87 -0.43 -7.51
C TYR A 175 20.19 -1.08 -7.05
N PRO A 176 21.33 -0.37 -7.10
CA PRO A 176 22.62 -0.94 -6.72
C PRO A 176 22.65 -1.19 -5.20
N ALA A 177 22.43 -2.45 -4.80
CA ALA A 177 22.26 -2.88 -3.41
C ALA A 177 23.51 -2.73 -2.51
N ASN A 178 24.63 -2.18 -3.01
CA ASN A 178 25.86 -2.02 -2.23
C ASN A 178 26.62 -0.75 -2.60
N GLN A 179 25.95 0.40 -2.48
CA GLN A 179 26.66 1.67 -2.42
C GLN A 179 26.65 2.11 -0.97
N THR A 180 27.69 1.71 -0.22
CA THR A 180 28.29 2.67 0.72
C THR A 180 28.71 3.85 -0.15
N PHE A 181 27.77 4.77 -0.39
CA PHE A 181 28.13 6.07 -0.90
C PHE A 181 28.94 6.69 0.22
N ASP A 182 30.25 6.55 0.11
CA ASP A 182 31.23 7.34 0.84
C ASP A 182 31.02 8.79 0.34
N TYR A 183 29.97 9.42 0.87
CA TYR A 183 29.77 10.85 0.78
C TYR A 183 30.82 11.46 1.71
N ALA A 184 32.08 11.41 1.26
CA ALA A 184 33.05 12.43 1.55
C ALA A 184 32.53 13.72 0.92
N ILE A 185 31.45 14.27 1.48
CA ILE A 185 31.26 15.70 1.49
C ILE A 185 32.51 16.19 2.20
N ASP A 186 33.31 16.95 1.47
CA ASP A 186 34.43 17.74 1.94
C ASP A 186 33.91 18.69 3.04
N SER A 187 33.64 18.13 4.22
CA SER A 187 33.34 18.84 5.46
C SER A 187 34.71 19.19 6.02
N PRO A 188 35.15 20.45 5.93
CA PRO A 188 36.38 20.84 6.59
C PRO A 188 36.19 20.65 8.09
N GLU A 189 37.19 20.04 8.72
CA GLU A 189 37.38 19.89 10.16
C GLU A 189 36.40 18.97 10.90
N SER A 190 36.81 17.70 11.01
CA SER A 190 36.61 16.92 12.22
C SER A 190 37.22 17.66 13.42
N VAL A 191 36.39 18.35 14.21
CA VAL A 191 36.78 18.80 15.54
C VAL A 191 37.02 17.56 16.39
N GLU A 192 38.29 17.22 16.60
CA GLU A 192 38.71 16.23 17.60
C GLU A 192 38.34 16.74 19.00
N ILE A 193 37.30 16.16 19.61
CA ILE A 193 37.10 16.24 21.06
C ILE A 193 37.72 14.99 21.67
N THR A 194 39.02 15.07 21.95
CA THR A 194 39.72 14.07 22.76
C THR A 194 39.20 14.13 24.18
N HIS A 195 38.33 13.20 24.58
CA HIS A 195 38.10 12.92 25.99
C HIS A 195 39.28 12.14 26.55
N ARG A 196 40.27 12.89 27.05
CA ARG A 196 41.33 12.40 27.92
C ARG A 196 40.70 12.05 29.27
N GLU A 197 40.44 10.78 29.52
CA GLU A 197 40.23 10.30 30.88
C GLU A 197 41.58 10.06 31.57
N ALA A 198 41.70 10.71 32.72
CA ALA A 198 42.78 10.58 33.66
C ALA A 198 42.43 9.47 34.66
N ALA A 199 43.30 8.46 34.79
CA ALA A 199 43.64 7.74 36.02
C ALA A 199 44.83 6.81 35.74
#